data_AF-A0A183MW98-F1
#
_entry.id   AF-A0A183MW98-F1
#
_cell.length_a   1.000
_cell.length_b   1.000
_cell.length_c   1.000
_cell.angle_alpha   90.00
_cell.angle_beta   90.00
_cell.angle_gamma   90.00
#
_symmetry.space_group_name_H-M   'P 1'
#
loop_
_entity.id
_entity.type
_entity.pdbx_description
1 polymer ?
#
loop_
_entity_poly.entity_id
_entity_poly.type
_entity_poly.pdbx_seq_one_letter_code
_entity_poly.pdbx_strand_id
1 'polypeptide(L)'
;MRQLYDTMEKLAGKDSKTERPVKDKEGRPITETQKRRNIWVEYVEELLNRLPPSNPANIEAAPTEIPTYVIPSKTEAISKVIG
;
A
#
# COMPACT_ATOMS: atom_id res chain seq x y z
N MET A 1 -0.55 19.68 -5.07
CA MET A 1 0.36 18.91 -4.17
C MET A 1 0.21 19.27 -2.69
N ARG A 2 0.12 20.55 -2.30
CA ARG A 2 -0.04 20.92 -0.86
C ARG A 2 -1.33 20.40 -0.21
N GLN A 3 -2.47 20.51 -0.90
CA GLN A 3 -3.77 20.04 -0.38
C GLN A 3 -3.78 18.57 0.06
N LEU A 4 -3.02 17.71 -0.64
CA LEU A 4 -2.92 16.29 -0.28
C LEU A 4 -2.17 16.12 1.05
N TYR A 5 -1.08 16.85 1.22
CA TYR A 5 -0.27 16.87 2.45
C TYR A 5 -1.06 17.44 3.63
N ASP A 6 -1.75 18.56 3.43
CA ASP A 6 -2.57 19.22 4.44
C ASP A 6 -3.74 18.32 4.90
N THR A 7 -4.32 17.54 3.96
CA THR A 7 -5.41 16.60 4.27
C THR A 7 -4.88 15.38 5.05
N MET A 8 -3.71 14.88 4.67
CA MET A 8 -3.10 13.71 5.29
C MET A 8 -2.60 14.02 6.72
N GLU A 9 -2.06 15.23 6.93
CA GLU A 9 -1.70 15.73 8.27
C GLU A 9 -2.93 15.92 9.15
N LYS A 10 -4.03 16.44 8.59
CA LYS A 10 -5.30 16.62 9.31
C LYS A 10 -5.97 15.29 9.68
N LEU A 11 -5.84 14.25 8.86
CA LEU A 11 -6.33 12.89 9.15
C LEU A 11 -5.45 12.20 10.21
N ALA A 12 -4.13 12.26 10.06
CA ALA A 12 -3.18 11.69 11.03
C ALA A 12 -3.30 12.34 12.42
N GLY A 13 -3.53 13.65 12.49
CA GLY A 13 -3.77 14.35 13.76
C GLY A 13 -5.10 13.98 14.44
N LYS A 14 -6.09 13.50 13.67
CA LYS A 14 -7.40 13.10 14.17
C LYS A 14 -7.42 11.65 14.68
N ASP A 15 -6.62 10.77 14.05
CA ASP A 15 -6.57 9.34 14.38
C ASP A 15 -5.45 8.98 15.37
N SER A 16 -4.46 9.85 15.57
CA SER A 16 -3.32 9.60 16.48
C SER A 16 -3.68 9.67 17.98
N LYS A 17 -4.81 10.29 18.34
CA LYS A 17 -5.28 10.37 19.73
C LYS A 17 -6.42 9.39 19.96
N THR A 18 -6.11 8.10 20.00
CA THR A 18 -6.90 7.22 20.85
C THR A 18 -6.52 7.58 22.30
N GLU A 19 -7.20 8.57 22.88
CA GLU A 19 -6.92 9.18 24.20
C GLU A 19 -6.96 8.20 25.38
N ARG A 20 -7.33 6.94 25.13
CA ARG A 20 -7.32 5.87 26.12
C ARG A 20 -6.56 4.66 25.56
N PRO A 21 -5.55 4.15 26.27
CA PRO A 21 -5.10 2.78 26.06
C PRO A 21 -6.32 1.88 26.12
N VAL A 22 -6.52 1.00 25.14
CA VAL A 22 -7.59 0.02 25.20
C VAL A 22 -7.28 -0.86 26.41
N LYS A 23 -8.11 -0.71 27.44
CA LYS A 23 -8.01 -1.42 28.71
C LYS A 23 -9.10 -2.48 28.74
N ASP A 24 -8.82 -3.61 29.38
CA ASP A 24 -9.85 -4.59 29.67
C ASP A 24 -10.88 -4.03 30.66
N LYS A 25 -11.88 -4.85 30.99
CA LYS A 25 -13.00 -4.45 31.86
C LYS A 25 -12.53 -4.09 33.27
N GLU A 26 -11.36 -4.59 33.65
CA GLU A 26 -10.68 -4.41 34.92
C GLU A 26 -9.69 -3.23 34.88
N GLY A 27 -9.63 -2.47 33.79
CA GLY A 27 -8.76 -1.30 33.65
C GLY A 27 -7.29 -1.65 33.41
N ARG A 28 -6.96 -2.92 33.17
CA ARG A 28 -5.59 -3.36 32.86
C ARG A 28 -5.30 -3.08 31.39
N PRO A 29 -4.10 -2.58 31.06
CA PRO A 29 -3.71 -2.39 29.66
C PRO A 29 -3.77 -3.73 28.92
N ILE A 30 -4.37 -3.77 27.72
CA ILE A 30 -4.51 -5.00 26.93
C ILE A 30 -3.12 -5.44 26.43
N THR A 31 -2.52 -6.34 27.20
CA THR A 31 -1.18 -6.92 27.02
C THR A 31 -1.00 -7.68 25.71
N GLU A 32 -2.09 -8.17 25.10
CA GLU A 32 -2.08 -8.84 23.78
C GLU A 32 -1.60 -7.93 22.64
N THR A 33 -2.02 -6.66 22.63
CA THR A 33 -1.56 -5.69 21.60
C THR A 33 -0.08 -5.40 21.79
N GLN A 34 0.37 -5.32 23.03
CA GLN A 34 1.77 -5.09 23.38
C GLN A 34 2.63 -6.31 23.05
N LYS A 35 2.15 -7.52 23.33
CA LYS A 35 2.82 -8.78 23.00
C LYS A 35 2.94 -8.95 21.49
N ARG A 36 1.86 -8.67 20.74
CA ARG A 36 1.91 -8.64 19.27
C ARG A 36 2.89 -7.57 18.77
N ARG A 37 2.93 -6.40 19.39
CA ARG A 37 3.86 -5.33 19.01
C ARG A 37 5.32 -5.76 19.22
N ASN A 38 5.64 -6.45 20.30
CA ASN A 38 6.98 -6.99 20.54
C ASN A 38 7.35 -8.05 19.49
N ILE A 39 6.43 -8.96 19.14
CA ILE A 39 6.65 -9.95 18.07
C ILE A 39 6.90 -9.23 16.72
N TRP A 40 6.17 -8.15 16.44
CA TRP A 40 6.39 -7.34 15.23
C TRP A 40 7.75 -6.63 15.22
N VAL A 41 8.23 -6.16 16.37
CA VAL A 41 9.57 -5.54 16.47
C VAL A 41 10.65 -6.58 16.17
N GLU A 42 10.59 -7.75 16.82
CA GLU A 42 11.54 -8.85 16.58
C GLU A 42 11.56 -9.28 15.11
N TYR A 43 10.37 -9.45 14.50
CA TYR A 43 10.26 -9.83 13.09
C TYR A 43 10.84 -8.77 12.13
N VAL A 44 10.63 -7.49 12.42
CA VAL A 44 11.16 -6.39 11.60
C VAL A 44 12.67 -6.27 11.78
N GLU A 45 13.20 -6.41 12.98
CA GLU A 45 14.65 -6.44 13.23
C GLU A 45 15.31 -7.62 12.52
N GLU A 46 14.70 -8.81 12.57
CA GLU A 46 15.17 -9.97 11.81
C GLU A 46 15.18 -9.67 10.30
N LEU A 47 14.12 -9.07 9.77
CA LEU A 47 14.01 -8.71 8.36
C LEU A 47 15.06 -7.67 7.92
N LEU A 48 15.34 -6.68 8.77
CA LEU A 48 16.31 -5.61 8.48
C LEU A 48 17.77 -6.09 8.60
N ASN A 49 18.03 -7.05 9.49
CA ASN A 49 19.34 -7.67 9.63
C ASN A 49 19.57 -8.84 8.66
N ARG A 50 18.49 -9.37 8.06
CA ARG A 50 18.55 -10.40 7.04
C ARG A 50 19.14 -9.81 5.75
N LEU A 51 20.30 -10.33 5.37
CA LEU A 51 20.91 -10.02 4.07
C LEU A 51 19.94 -10.35 2.93
N PRO A 52 19.99 -9.61 1.81
CA PRO A 52 19.21 -9.93 0.63
C PRO A 52 19.45 -11.39 0.25
N PRO A 53 18.41 -12.16 -0.11
CA PRO A 53 18.62 -13.49 -0.66
C PRO A 53 19.60 -13.39 -1.83
N SER A 54 20.70 -14.15 -1.74
CA SER A 54 21.80 -14.13 -2.74
C SER A 54 21.32 -14.54 -4.13
N ASN A 55 20.22 -15.28 -4.17
CA ASN A 55 19.52 -15.69 -5.37
C ASN A 55 18.51 -14.61 -5.81
N PRO A 56 18.55 -14.18 -7.08
CA PRO A 56 17.53 -13.31 -7.62
C PRO A 56 16.16 -13.98 -7.48
N ALA A 57 15.14 -13.18 -7.16
CA ALA A 57 13.78 -13.67 -7.12
C ALA A 57 13.43 -14.22 -8.52
N ASN A 58 13.14 -15.52 -8.59
CA ASN A 58 12.69 -16.16 -9.82
C ASN A 58 11.22 -15.77 -10.06
N ILE A 59 11.01 -14.51 -10.43
CA ILE A 59 9.71 -13.97 -10.82
C ILE A 59 9.65 -14.17 -12.33
N GLU A 60 8.95 -15.22 -12.76
CA GLU A 60 8.63 -15.46 -14.15
C GLU A 60 7.91 -14.23 -14.70
N ALA A 61 8.45 -13.63 -15.76
CA ALA A 61 7.85 -12.45 -16.36
C ALA A 61 6.45 -12.81 -16.87
N ALA A 62 5.44 -12.04 -16.46
CA ALA A 62 4.11 -12.17 -17.04
C ALA A 62 4.21 -11.95 -18.56
N PRO A 63 3.67 -12.85 -19.40
CA PRO A 63 3.74 -12.68 -20.84
C PRO A 63 3.04 -11.37 -21.26
N THR A 64 3.83 -10.45 -21.83
CA THR A 64 3.42 -9.09 -22.26
C THR A 64 2.65 -9.10 -23.60
N GLU A 65 1.85 -10.13 -23.87
CA GLU A 65 1.03 -10.16 -25.08
C GLU A 65 -0.40 -9.80 -24.72
N ILE A 66 -0.61 -8.50 -24.48
CA ILE A 66 -1.94 -7.91 -24.55
C ILE A 66 -2.10 -7.46 -26.00
N PRO A 67 -2.84 -8.19 -26.86
CA PRO A 67 -3.16 -7.69 -28.19
C PRO A 67 -4.07 -6.47 -28.03
N THR A 68 -3.51 -5.29 -28.24
CA THR A 68 -4.29 -4.06 -28.46
C THR A 68 -5.04 -4.22 -29.77
N TYR A 69 -6.26 -4.75 -29.70
CA TYR A 69 -7.22 -4.71 -30.80
C TYR A 69 -7.63 -3.25 -31.02
N VAL A 70 -6.80 -2.52 -31.78
CA VAL A 70 -7.13 -1.19 -32.26
C VAL A 70 -8.20 -1.37 -33.34
N ILE A 71 -9.43 -1.05 -32.98
CA ILE A 71 -10.55 -1.02 -33.92
C ILE A 71 -10.24 0.07 -34.96
N PRO A 72 -10.18 -0.24 -36.27
CA PRO A 72 -9.91 0.76 -37.32
C PRO A 72 -11.03 1.82 -37.47
N SER A 73 -12.11 1.72 -36.69
CA SER A 73 -13.35 2.49 -36.85
C SER A 73 -13.27 3.99 -36.49
N LYS A 74 -12.15 4.53 -36.00
CA LYS A 74 -12.12 5.94 -35.53
C LYS A 74 -11.27 6.89 -36.38
N THR A 75 -10.47 6.40 -37.31
CA THR A 75 -9.64 7.27 -38.18
C THR A 75 -10.34 7.59 -39.51
N GLU A 76 -11.17 6.70 -40.03
CA GLU A 76 -11.84 6.88 -41.32
C GLU A 76 -13.07 7.82 -41.27
N ALA A 77 -13.68 8.00 -40.08
CA ALA A 77 -14.83 8.90 -39.92
C ALA A 77 -14.44 10.38 -39.98
N ILE A 78 -13.19 10.72 -39.63
CA ILE A 78 -12.73 12.12 -39.58
C ILE A 78 -12.36 12.63 -40.99
N SER A 79 -11.83 11.78 -41.86
CA SER A 79 -11.46 12.18 -43.23
C SER A 79 -12.65 12.39 -44.17
N LYS A 80 -13.81 11.79 -43.88
CA LYS A 80 -15.01 11.89 -44.72
C LYS A 80 -15.91 13.09 -44.38
N VAL A 81 -15.66 13.78 -43.26
CA VAL A 81 -16.44 14.97 -42.82
C VAL A 81 -15.79 16.28 -43.28
N ILE A 82 -14.53 16.26 -43.71
CA ILE A 82 -13.79 17.44 -44.19
C ILE A 82 -13.71 17.45 -45.74
N GLY A 83 -14.63 16.75 -46.42
CA GLY A 83 -14.71 16.70 -47.90
C GLY A 83 -16.06 17.18 -48.40
#